data_AF-X1DTE1-F1
#
_entry.id   AF-X1DTE1-F1
#
_cell.length_a   1.000
_cell.length_b   1.000
_cell.length_c   1.000
_cell.angle_alpha   90.00
_cell.angle_beta   90.00
_cell.angle_gamma   90.00
#
_symmetry.space_group_name_H-M   'P 1'
#
loop_
_entity.id
_entity.type
_entity.pdbx_description
1 polymer ?
#
loop_
_entity_poly.entity_id
_entity_poly.type
_entity_poly.pdbx_seq_one_letter_code
_entity_poly.pdbx_strand_id
1 'polypeptide(L)'
;MDNICFKLLGVKTKFSNSLFEGWVDTEFMEFGKNVVIGQGAIVQSSVIIGNFLIIRKTVIEENVRVGAHVIIMPGTHIGKNCILNTWSSTMVGQELKEGWIYNGSPAKEFKKNRFFEDIPIEKLTKTIGDMDGLLKKYDEQRVARVLKERKSLKRKDKVIAIYGLGKLGYY
;
A
#
# COMPACT_ATOMS: atom_id res chain seq x y z
N MET A 1 -14.22 3.58 1.60
CA MET A 1 -15.24 4.65 1.48
C MET A 1 -14.78 5.70 0.48
N ASP A 2 -13.51 6.09 0.57
CA ASP A 2 -12.88 7.20 -0.17
C ASP A 2 -13.07 7.13 -1.69
N ASN A 3 -12.86 5.96 -2.32
CA ASN A 3 -13.02 5.81 -3.77
C ASN A 3 -14.44 6.15 -4.29
N ILE A 4 -15.48 5.93 -3.49
CA ILE A 4 -16.85 6.30 -3.86
C ILE A 4 -17.00 7.82 -3.83
N CYS A 5 -16.53 8.47 -2.76
CA CYS A 5 -16.55 9.92 -2.61
C CYS A 5 -15.79 10.61 -3.76
N PHE A 6 -14.58 10.14 -4.08
CA PHE A 6 -13.80 10.68 -5.19
C PHE A 6 -14.52 10.56 -6.54
N LYS A 7 -15.20 9.43 -6.78
CA LYS A 7 -15.95 9.24 -8.02
C LYS A 7 -17.16 10.17 -8.12
N LEU A 8 -17.84 10.44 -7.00
CA LEU A 8 -18.92 11.42 -6.92
C LEU A 8 -18.42 12.85 -7.19
N LEU A 9 -17.19 13.16 -6.81
CA LEU A 9 -16.52 14.45 -7.03
C LEU A 9 -15.82 14.55 -8.40
N GLY A 10 -16.05 13.59 -9.30
CA GLY A 10 -15.56 13.64 -10.69
C GLY A 10 -14.15 13.06 -10.93
N VAL A 11 -13.48 12.54 -9.91
CA VAL A 11 -12.20 11.83 -10.08
C VAL A 11 -12.40 10.55 -10.89
N LYS A 12 -11.57 10.33 -11.91
CA LYS A 12 -11.54 9.04 -12.62
C LYS A 12 -10.70 8.03 -11.82
N THR A 13 -11.33 7.34 -10.86
CA THR A 13 -10.67 6.32 -10.01
C THR A 13 -11.35 4.94 -10.11
N LYS A 14 -10.74 3.93 -9.47
CA LYS A 14 -11.18 2.51 -9.46
C LYS A 14 -11.27 2.00 -8.02
N PHE A 15 -12.16 1.04 -7.77
CA PHE A 15 -12.33 0.43 -6.44
C PHE A 15 -11.10 -0.31 -5.93
N SER A 16 -10.19 -0.70 -6.82
CA SER A 16 -8.93 -1.37 -6.48
C SER A 16 -7.86 -0.44 -5.93
N ASN A 17 -8.10 0.87 -5.88
CA ASN A 17 -7.13 1.84 -5.39
C ASN A 17 -7.20 1.97 -3.87
N SER A 18 -6.07 2.22 -3.23
CA SER A 18 -5.99 2.46 -1.79
C SER A 18 -5.35 3.81 -1.53
N LEU A 19 -6.10 4.72 -0.92
CA LEU A 19 -5.68 6.09 -0.64
C LEU A 19 -5.62 6.26 0.89
N PHE A 20 -4.52 5.82 1.50
CA PHE A 20 -4.40 5.80 2.96
C PHE A 20 -4.14 7.21 3.48
N GLU A 21 -5.16 7.94 3.89
CA GLU A 21 -5.02 9.30 4.48
C GLU A 21 -4.18 10.26 3.61
N GLY A 22 -4.13 10.01 2.30
CA GLY A 22 -3.47 10.90 1.35
C GLY A 22 -4.35 12.12 1.09
N TRP A 23 -3.75 13.29 1.02
CA TRP A 23 -4.44 14.47 0.50
C TRP A 23 -4.45 14.37 -1.02
N VAL A 24 -5.61 14.15 -1.61
CA VAL A 24 -5.77 14.01 -3.05
C VAL A 24 -6.79 15.02 -3.53
N ASP A 25 -6.37 15.88 -4.45
CA ASP A 25 -7.29 16.79 -5.14
C ASP A 25 -8.37 16.00 -5.89
N THR A 26 -9.53 16.60 -6.08
CA THR A 26 -10.68 15.94 -6.73
C THR A 26 -10.75 16.22 -8.22
N GLU A 27 -10.40 17.44 -8.62
CA GLU A 27 -10.51 17.92 -9.98
C GLU A 27 -9.27 17.51 -10.78
N PHE A 28 -9.47 17.28 -12.09
CA PHE A 28 -8.38 16.99 -13.03
C PHE A 28 -7.48 15.80 -12.65
N MET A 29 -7.96 14.86 -11.83
CA MET A 29 -7.25 13.65 -11.45
C MET A 29 -7.71 12.42 -12.23
N GLU A 30 -6.73 11.62 -12.69
CA GLU A 30 -6.98 10.29 -13.24
C GLU A 30 -6.09 9.24 -12.58
N PHE A 31 -6.72 8.17 -12.10
CA PHE A 31 -6.08 7.02 -11.52
C PHE A 31 -6.37 5.77 -12.35
N GLY A 32 -5.31 5.00 -12.60
CA GLY A 32 -5.39 3.63 -13.09
C GLY A 32 -5.97 2.68 -12.05
N LYS A 33 -5.79 1.38 -12.30
CA LYS A 33 -6.15 0.31 -11.36
C LYS A 33 -4.97 0.01 -10.43
N ASN A 34 -5.29 -0.43 -9.22
CA ASN A 34 -4.29 -0.91 -8.25
C ASN A 34 -3.23 0.17 -7.95
N VAL A 35 -3.67 1.42 -7.80
CA VAL A 35 -2.81 2.50 -7.30
C VAL A 35 -2.84 2.49 -5.78
N VAL A 36 -1.68 2.61 -5.14
CA VAL A 36 -1.58 2.84 -3.70
C VAL A 36 -0.94 4.20 -3.46
N ILE A 37 -1.63 5.03 -2.68
CA ILE A 37 -1.14 6.29 -2.17
C ILE A 37 -0.83 6.11 -0.69
N GLY A 38 0.45 6.31 -0.34
CA GLY A 38 0.95 6.20 1.01
C GLY A 38 0.49 7.32 1.92
N GLN A 39 0.59 7.08 3.23
CA GLN A 39 0.15 8.00 4.27
C GLN A 39 0.82 9.38 4.17
N GLY A 40 0.02 10.43 4.29
CA GLY A 40 0.50 11.80 4.26
C GLY A 40 1.08 12.22 2.90
N ALA A 41 0.88 11.44 1.84
CA ALA A 41 1.20 11.88 0.48
C ALA A 41 0.18 12.94 0.03
N ILE A 42 0.65 13.87 -0.79
CA ILE A 42 -0.13 14.97 -1.35
C ILE A 42 -0.12 14.81 -2.87
N VAL A 43 -1.30 14.67 -3.47
CA VAL A 43 -1.49 14.54 -4.92
C VAL A 43 -2.27 15.72 -5.43
N GLN A 44 -1.57 16.59 -6.17
CA GLN A 44 -2.09 17.90 -6.55
C GLN A 44 -2.47 17.94 -8.03
N SER A 45 -3.55 18.65 -8.30
CA SER A 45 -4.04 19.09 -9.61
C SER A 45 -3.82 20.58 -9.83
N SER A 46 -3.66 21.32 -8.73
CA SER A 46 -3.44 22.75 -8.72
C SER A 46 -2.45 23.18 -7.64
N VAL A 47 -1.74 24.28 -7.89
CA VAL A 47 -0.84 24.90 -6.91
C VAL A 47 -0.70 26.39 -7.21
N ILE A 48 -0.50 27.20 -6.16
CA ILE A 48 -0.14 28.61 -6.28
C ILE A 48 1.35 28.75 -6.04
N ILE A 49 2.08 29.33 -7.01
CA ILE A 49 3.50 29.63 -6.90
C ILE A 49 3.69 31.13 -7.18
N GLY A 50 4.04 31.89 -6.15
CA GLY A 50 4.03 33.35 -6.23
C GLY A 50 2.62 33.86 -6.57
N ASN A 51 2.50 34.58 -7.69
CA ASN A 51 1.23 35.13 -8.18
C ASN A 51 0.56 34.28 -9.27
N PHE A 52 1.06 33.06 -9.51
CA PHE A 52 0.55 32.17 -10.56
C PHE A 52 -0.23 31.00 -9.98
N LEU A 53 -1.46 30.84 -10.47
CA LEU A 53 -2.25 29.61 -10.29
C LEU A 53 -1.93 28.65 -11.42
N ILE A 54 -1.31 27.52 -11.09
CA ILE A 54 -1.04 26.44 -12.03
C ILE A 54 -2.09 25.37 -11.81
N ILE A 55 -2.87 25.05 -12.84
CA ILE A 55 -3.81 23.92 -12.85
C ILE A 55 -3.42 23.01 -13.99
N ARG A 56 -3.09 21.75 -13.68
CA ARG A 56 -2.72 20.75 -14.69
C ARG A 56 -3.21 19.38 -14.26
N LYS A 57 -3.74 18.64 -15.24
CA LYS A 57 -4.21 17.28 -15.05
C LYS A 57 -3.06 16.36 -14.66
N THR A 58 -3.15 15.75 -13.48
CA THR A 58 -2.20 14.75 -13.00
C THR A 58 -2.76 13.36 -13.27
N VAL A 59 -1.92 12.50 -13.85
CA VAL A 59 -2.30 11.16 -14.28
C VAL A 59 -1.40 10.15 -13.58
N ILE A 60 -2.02 9.20 -12.87
CA ILE A 60 -1.33 8.11 -12.20
C ILE A 60 -1.80 6.80 -12.82
N GLU A 61 -0.92 6.15 -13.57
CA GLU A 61 -1.24 4.93 -14.32
C GLU A 61 -1.41 3.70 -13.41
N GLU A 62 -1.66 2.55 -14.02
CA GLU A 62 -1.92 1.29 -13.32
C GLU A 62 -0.70 0.79 -12.52
N ASN A 63 -0.97 0.11 -11.40
CA ASN A 63 0.03 -0.53 -10.54
C ASN A 63 1.09 0.45 -9.97
N VAL A 64 0.78 1.73 -9.86
CA VAL A 64 1.70 2.72 -9.27
C VAL A 64 1.66 2.67 -7.74
N ARG A 65 2.84 2.72 -7.11
CA ARG A 65 2.98 2.82 -5.66
C ARG A 65 3.61 4.15 -5.29
N VAL A 66 2.90 4.96 -4.51
CA VAL A 66 3.39 6.23 -4.00
C VAL A 66 3.70 6.05 -2.51
N GLY A 67 4.96 6.28 -2.13
CA GLY A 67 5.42 6.20 -0.76
C GLY A 67 4.78 7.25 0.15
N ALA A 68 4.98 7.10 1.46
CA ALA A 68 4.46 8.07 2.42
C ALA A 68 5.16 9.43 2.28
N HIS A 69 4.45 10.52 2.61
CA HIS A 69 4.97 11.89 2.54
C HIS A 69 5.53 12.30 1.17
N VAL A 70 5.03 11.70 0.09
CA VAL A 70 5.38 12.10 -1.28
C VAL A 70 4.54 13.30 -1.72
N ILE A 71 5.14 14.22 -2.46
CA ILE A 71 4.43 15.35 -3.09
C ILE A 71 4.39 15.14 -4.61
N ILE A 72 3.18 14.95 -5.15
CA ILE A 72 2.95 14.90 -6.59
C ILE A 72 2.44 16.27 -7.05
N MET A 73 3.28 17.01 -7.77
CA MET A 73 2.96 18.35 -8.27
C MET A 73 1.99 18.30 -9.46
N PRO A 74 1.27 19.40 -9.75
CA PRO A 74 0.32 19.45 -10.84
C PRO A 74 0.91 19.09 -12.20
N GLY A 75 0.17 18.29 -12.97
CA GLY A 75 0.55 17.94 -14.33
C GLY A 75 1.53 16.77 -14.43
N THR A 76 1.90 16.16 -13.31
CA THR A 76 2.76 14.98 -13.30
C THR A 76 2.04 13.81 -13.98
N HIS A 77 2.75 13.08 -14.84
CA HIS A 77 2.30 11.82 -15.40
C HIS A 77 3.19 10.68 -14.90
N ILE A 78 2.60 9.78 -14.12
CA ILE A 78 3.31 8.63 -13.56
C ILE A 78 2.98 7.38 -14.37
N GLY A 79 3.97 6.87 -15.11
CA GLY A 79 3.83 5.68 -15.93
C GLY A 79 3.52 4.41 -15.12
N LYS A 80 3.05 3.37 -15.82
CA LYS A 80 2.64 2.10 -15.20
C LYS A 80 3.78 1.50 -14.37
N ASN A 81 3.42 0.73 -13.35
CA ASN A 81 4.38 -0.03 -12.55
C ASN A 81 5.49 0.85 -11.93
N CYS A 82 5.26 2.15 -11.74
CA CYS A 82 6.25 3.02 -11.08
C CYS A 82 6.15 2.93 -9.57
N ILE A 83 7.27 3.23 -8.91
CA ILE A 83 7.32 3.44 -7.46
C ILE A 83 7.93 4.81 -7.20
N LEU A 84 7.24 5.67 -6.46
CA LEU A 84 7.84 6.88 -5.89
C LEU A 84 8.20 6.58 -4.44
N ASN A 85 9.49 6.66 -4.10
CA ASN A 85 9.93 6.41 -2.74
C ASN A 85 9.40 7.47 -1.77
N THR A 86 9.22 7.07 -0.51
CA THR A 86 8.86 7.94 0.61
C THR A 86 9.71 9.23 0.62
N TRP A 87 9.10 10.36 0.98
CA TRP A 87 9.74 11.68 1.02
C TRP A 87 10.23 12.24 -0.33
N SER A 88 9.82 11.64 -1.45
CA SER A 88 10.13 12.18 -2.79
C SER A 88 9.14 13.27 -3.21
N SER A 89 9.54 14.14 -4.13
CA SER A 89 8.64 15.13 -4.74
C SER A 89 8.82 15.18 -6.25
N THR A 90 7.74 15.40 -6.99
CA THR A 90 7.83 15.65 -8.44
C THR A 90 7.90 17.15 -8.73
N MET A 91 8.30 17.53 -9.93
CA MET A 91 8.14 18.90 -10.43
C MET A 91 6.80 19.05 -11.16
N VAL A 92 6.32 20.28 -11.31
CA VAL A 92 5.15 20.58 -12.15
C VAL A 92 5.38 20.00 -13.55
N GLY A 93 4.47 19.16 -14.02
CA GLY A 93 4.55 18.57 -15.36
C GLY A 93 5.52 17.42 -15.53
N GLN A 94 6.05 16.85 -14.46
CA GLN A 94 7.09 15.84 -14.60
C GLN A 94 6.54 14.52 -15.15
N GLU A 95 7.25 13.93 -16.11
CA GLU A 95 6.94 12.60 -16.64
C GLU A 95 7.82 11.53 -15.98
N LEU A 96 7.19 10.49 -15.43
CA LEU A 96 7.88 9.34 -14.82
C LEU A 96 7.70 8.12 -15.71
N LYS A 97 8.82 7.57 -16.16
CA LYS A 97 8.91 6.46 -17.10
C LYS A 97 8.43 5.16 -16.47
N GLU A 98 7.61 4.42 -17.22
CA GLU A 98 7.09 3.12 -16.82
C GLU A 98 8.17 2.15 -16.30
N GLY A 99 7.83 1.43 -15.24
CA GLY A 99 8.66 0.38 -14.65
C GLY A 99 9.92 0.91 -13.97
N TRP A 100 9.90 2.14 -13.46
CA TRP A 100 11.01 2.73 -12.70
C TRP A 100 10.62 3.06 -11.26
N ILE A 101 11.64 3.00 -10.40
CA ILE A 101 11.61 3.53 -9.06
C ILE A 101 12.25 4.92 -9.12
N TYR A 102 11.55 5.91 -8.60
CA TYR A 102 11.98 7.28 -8.47
C TYR A 102 12.29 7.63 -7.02
N ASN A 103 13.30 8.47 -6.80
CA ASN A 103 13.73 8.91 -5.48
C ASN A 103 14.20 10.37 -5.49
N GLY A 104 13.96 11.08 -4.38
CA GLY A 104 14.47 12.42 -4.13
C GLY A 104 13.48 13.55 -4.40
N SER A 105 13.96 14.78 -4.16
CA SER A 105 13.23 16.03 -4.34
C SER A 105 14.14 17.00 -5.11
N PRO A 106 13.99 17.16 -6.44
CA PRO A 106 12.98 16.51 -7.28
C PRO A 106 13.30 15.03 -7.54
N ALA A 107 12.25 14.27 -7.85
CA ALA A 107 12.27 12.84 -8.09
C ALA A 107 13.12 12.52 -9.32
N LYS A 108 14.12 11.66 -9.17
CA LYS A 108 14.98 11.18 -10.25
C LYS A 108 14.91 9.68 -10.37
N GLU A 109 15.14 9.18 -11.57
CA GLU A 109 15.25 7.74 -11.84
C GLU A 109 16.32 7.14 -10.91
N PHE A 110 15.93 6.16 -10.11
CA PHE A 110 16.84 5.47 -9.19
C PHE A 110 17.24 4.10 -9.73
N LYS A 111 16.25 3.25 -10.03
CA LYS A 111 16.48 1.93 -10.64
C LYS A 111 15.21 1.38 -11.27
N LYS A 112 15.35 0.36 -12.11
CA LYS A 112 14.21 -0.39 -12.65
C LYS A 112 13.40 -1.07 -11.55
N ASN A 113 12.08 -0.97 -11.66
CA ASN A 113 11.15 -1.64 -10.77
C ASN A 113 10.97 -3.10 -11.20
N ARG A 114 11.30 -4.04 -10.31
CA ARG A 114 11.11 -5.48 -10.50
C ARG A 114 9.99 -6.06 -9.63
N PHE A 115 9.23 -5.21 -8.95
CA PHE A 115 8.18 -5.62 -8.01
C PHE A 115 7.06 -6.43 -8.67
N PHE A 116 6.79 -6.17 -9.95
CA PHE A 116 5.75 -6.85 -10.74
C PHE A 116 6.34 -7.92 -11.67
N GLU A 117 7.63 -8.25 -11.54
CA GLU A 117 8.24 -9.33 -12.31
C GLU A 117 7.99 -10.68 -11.61
N ASP A 118 7.58 -11.69 -12.37
CA ASP A 118 7.60 -13.07 -11.90
C ASP A 118 9.06 -13.51 -11.77
N ILE A 119 9.58 -13.54 -10.55
CA ILE A 119 10.94 -14.00 -10.27
C ILE A 119 10.92 -15.54 -10.25
N PRO A 120 11.71 -16.21 -11.12
CA PRO A 120 11.86 -17.67 -11.04
C PRO A 120 12.34 -18.09 -9.64
N ILE A 121 11.76 -19.16 -9.10
CA ILE A 121 12.01 -19.63 -7.73
C ILE A 121 13.52 -19.82 -7.51
N GLU A 122 14.27 -20.25 -8.51
CA GLU A 122 15.71 -20.50 -8.44
C GLU A 122 16.52 -19.23 -8.15
N LYS A 123 16.09 -18.06 -8.68
CA LYS A 123 16.71 -16.76 -8.36
C LYS A 123 16.34 -16.28 -6.96
N LEU A 124 15.13 -16.63 -6.50
CA LEU A 124 14.65 -16.29 -5.16
C LEU A 124 15.46 -17.04 -4.09
N THR A 125 15.68 -18.35 -4.25
CA THR A 125 16.45 -19.18 -3.33
C THR A 125 17.89 -18.68 -3.18
N LYS A 126 18.53 -18.24 -4.27
CA LYS A 126 19.88 -17.64 -4.21
C LYS A 126 19.93 -16.32 -3.43
N THR A 127 18.86 -15.54 -3.45
CA THR A 127 18.81 -14.22 -2.80
C THR A 127 18.46 -14.33 -1.32
N ILE A 128 17.58 -15.27 -0.95
CA ILE A 128 17.08 -15.45 0.42
C ILE A 128 17.97 -16.40 1.24
N GLY A 129 18.74 -17.28 0.59
CA GLY A 129 19.59 -18.26 1.27
C GLY A 129 18.81 -19.56 1.56
N ASP A 130 18.93 -20.08 2.79
CA ASP A 130 18.30 -21.35 3.20
C ASP A 130 16.77 -21.19 3.36
N MET A 131 16.06 -21.38 2.25
CA MET A 131 14.59 -21.37 2.21
C MET A 131 13.97 -22.52 3.02
N ASP A 132 14.62 -23.68 3.08
CA ASP A 132 14.11 -24.84 3.80
C ASP A 132 14.13 -24.59 5.31
N GLY A 133 15.20 -23.96 5.82
CA GLY A 133 15.28 -23.52 7.21
C GLY A 133 14.22 -22.47 7.58
N LEU A 134 13.94 -21.52 6.68
CA LEU A 134 12.91 -20.49 6.87
C LEU A 134 11.50 -21.09 6.91
N LEU A 135 11.19 -22.01 5.99
CA LEU A 135 9.91 -22.72 5.95
C LEU A 135 9.71 -23.57 7.20
N LYS A 136 10.74 -24.30 7.63
CA LYS A 136 10.70 -25.07 8.87
C LYS A 136 10.42 -24.20 10.09
N LYS A 137 11.09 -23.05 10.21
CA LYS A 137 10.86 -22.09 11.29
C LYS A 137 9.44 -21.51 11.26
N TYR A 138 8.91 -21.24 10.06
CA TYR A 138 7.52 -20.79 9.89
C TYR A 138 6.52 -21.86 10.33
N ASP A 139 6.73 -23.11 9.94
CA ASP A 139 5.88 -24.25 10.31
C ASP A 139 5.92 -24.51 11.82
N GLU A 140 7.11 -24.48 12.45
CA GLU A 140 7.27 -24.59 13.89
C GLU A 140 6.50 -23.49 14.63
N GLN A 141 6.61 -22.23 14.17
CA GLN A 141 5.88 -21.10 14.75
C GLN A 141 4.36 -21.24 14.58
N ARG A 142 3.89 -21.72 13.42
CA ARG A 142 2.48 -21.96 13.14
C ARG A 142 1.93 -23.08 14.04
N VAL A 143 2.64 -24.20 14.14
CA VAL A 143 2.27 -25.33 15.01
C VAL A 143 2.24 -24.89 16.47
N ALA A 144 3.24 -24.14 16.93
CA ALA A 144 3.27 -23.61 18.30
C ALA A 144 2.06 -22.71 18.61
N ARG A 145 1.66 -21.85 17.66
CA ARG A 145 0.49 -20.98 17.79
C ARG A 145 -0.81 -21.78 17.90
N VAL A 146 -1.02 -22.75 17.01
CA VAL A 146 -2.22 -23.62 17.02
C VAL A 146 -2.29 -24.46 18.31
N LEU A 147 -1.14 -24.99 18.78
CA LEU A 147 -1.10 -25.75 20.03
C LEU A 147 -1.41 -24.87 21.25
N LYS A 148 -0.94 -23.63 21.27
CA LYS A 148 -1.26 -22.65 22.33
C LYS A 148 -2.76 -22.32 22.34
N GLU A 149 -3.36 -22.10 21.17
CA GLU A 149 -4.80 -21.88 21.02
C GLU A 149 -5.61 -23.11 21.49
N ARG A 150 -5.23 -24.32 21.06
CA ARG A 150 -5.88 -25.57 21.51
C ARG A 150 -5.78 -25.76 23.03
N LYS A 151 -4.63 -25.45 23.65
CA LYS A 151 -4.49 -25.49 25.13
C LYS A 151 -5.36 -24.45 25.82
N SER A 152 -5.48 -23.25 25.24
CA SER A 152 -6.33 -22.18 25.77
C SER A 152 -7.82 -22.56 25.73
N LEU A 153 -8.28 -23.15 24.62
CA LEU A 153 -9.64 -23.67 24.47
C LEU A 153 -9.94 -24.77 25.49
N LYS A 154 -9.09 -25.79 25.60
CA LYS A 154 -9.25 -26.84 26.62
C LYS A 154 -9.28 -26.29 28.06
N ARG A 155 -8.51 -25.23 28.34
CA ARG A 155 -8.53 -24.57 29.67
C ARG A 155 -9.85 -23.82 29.88
N LYS A 156 -10.38 -23.13 28.87
CA LYS A 156 -11.69 -22.48 28.93
C LYS A 156 -12.82 -23.50 29.11
N ASP A 157 -12.82 -24.59 28.37
CA ASP A 157 -13.84 -25.65 28.49
C ASP A 157 -13.81 -26.29 29.88
N LYS A 158 -12.61 -26.54 30.43
CA LYS A 158 -12.45 -27.07 31.79
C LYS A 158 -12.94 -26.08 32.86
N VAL A 159 -12.68 -24.79 32.68
CA VAL A 159 -13.17 -23.72 33.57
C VAL A 159 -14.70 -23.64 33.48
N ILE A 160 -15.29 -23.63 32.29
CA ILE A 160 -16.75 -23.63 32.09
C ILE A 160 -17.40 -24.85 32.73
N ALA A 161 -16.81 -26.04 32.60
CA ALA A 161 -17.32 -27.26 33.25
C ALA A 161 -17.32 -27.15 34.79
N ILE A 162 -16.25 -26.60 35.39
CA ILE A 162 -16.15 -26.42 36.85
C ILE A 162 -17.18 -25.40 37.34
N TYR A 163 -17.32 -24.25 36.67
CA TYR A 163 -18.24 -23.20 37.10
C TYR A 163 -19.70 -23.45 36.68
N GLY A 164 -19.95 -24.30 35.67
CA GLY A 164 -21.28 -24.72 35.24
C GLY A 164 -21.91 -25.77 36.14
N LEU A 165 -21.10 -26.65 36.75
CA LEU A 165 -21.56 -27.63 37.74
C LEU A 165 -21.88 -27.00 39.11
N GLY A 166 -21.36 -25.81 39.41
CA GLY A 166 -21.57 -25.10 40.68
C GLY A 166 -22.91 -24.34 40.81
N LYS A 167 -23.75 -24.29 39.76
CA LYS A 167 -25.03 -23.54 39.76
C LYS A 167 -26.30 -24.39 39.83
N LEU A 168 -26.18 -25.71 40.01
CA LEU A 168 -27.32 -26.65 39.95
C LEU A 168 -27.70 -27.29 41.30
N GLY A 169 -27.29 -26.72 42.43
CA GLY A 169 -27.55 -27.31 43.75
C GLY A 169 -27.89 -26.30 44.84
N TYR A 170 -28.91 -25.46 44.64
CA TYR A 170 -29.66 -24.79 45.72
C TYR A 170 -31.06 -24.41 45.22
N TYR A 171 -31.97 -25.37 45.19
CA TYR A 171 -33.41 -25.22 45.41
C TYR A 171 -33.95 -26.52 45.97
#